data_AF-A0A958V750-F1
#
_entry.id   AF-A0A958V750-F1
#
_cell.length_a   1.000
_cell.length_b   1.000
_cell.length_c   1.000
_cell.angle_alpha   90.00
_cell.angle_beta   90.00
_cell.angle_gamma   90.00
#
_symmetry.space_group_name_H-M   'P 1'
#
loop_
_entity.id
_entity.type
_entity.pdbx_description
1 polymer ?
#
loop_
_entity_poly.entity_id
_entity_poly.type
_entity_poly.pdbx_seq_one_letter_code
_entity_poly.pdbx_strand_id
1 'polypeptide(L)'
;MNIFEFSSILSNPHSVTPGHTAAIEDMLETYPYFQAAHILYLKGLKDQQSYKYNNALKTAAAYTANRSVLFDFITLNTLDIEENDHQEKQFITESEVVDPEVIDKVVTAKKELRQKVIEESVKTAEEQLEIGKPLVFDVSEMHSFYEWLQLTSATPIVREEAPPTIESTEGRDEKFKMIDEFIRNKPKLKPPVEMGDAADFSVESTTENESLMTETL
;
A
#
# COMPACT_ATOMS: atom_id res chain seq x y z
N MET A 1 23.10 -24.21 -12.28
CA MET A 1 23.30 -23.78 -13.70
C MET A 1 24.79 -23.55 -13.98
N ASN A 2 25.26 -23.81 -15.21
CA ASN A 2 26.64 -23.52 -15.62
C ASN A 2 26.79 -22.06 -16.11
N ILE A 3 27.99 -21.48 -16.02
CA ILE A 3 28.35 -20.15 -16.51
C ILE A 3 28.06 -20.02 -18.02
N PHE A 4 28.41 -21.05 -18.81
CA PHE A 4 28.16 -21.02 -20.27
C PHE A 4 26.67 -21.00 -20.60
N GLU A 5 25.86 -21.77 -19.87
CA GLU A 5 24.40 -21.75 -20.06
C GLU A 5 23.83 -20.40 -19.66
N PHE A 6 24.26 -19.85 -18.51
CA PHE A 6 23.83 -18.52 -18.08
C PHE A 6 24.20 -17.44 -19.11
N SER A 7 25.43 -17.46 -19.63
CA SER A 7 25.87 -16.53 -20.67
C SER A 7 25.06 -16.67 -21.95
N SER A 8 24.71 -17.91 -22.35
CA SER A 8 23.88 -18.16 -23.53
C SER A 8 22.47 -17.57 -23.37
N ILE A 9 21.90 -17.69 -22.17
CA ILE A 9 20.59 -17.12 -21.84
C ILE A 9 20.66 -15.60 -21.85
N LEU A 10 21.74 -15.02 -21.30
CA LEU A 10 21.94 -13.58 -21.28
C LEU A 10 22.03 -12.99 -22.70
N SER A 11 22.64 -13.72 -23.64
CA SER A 11 22.70 -13.31 -25.05
C SER A 11 21.39 -13.48 -25.80
N ASN A 12 20.50 -14.38 -25.35
CA ASN A 12 19.17 -14.54 -25.94
C ASN A 12 18.09 -14.71 -24.85
N PRO A 13 17.65 -13.60 -24.23
CA PRO A 13 16.73 -13.65 -23.11
C PRO A 13 15.33 -14.15 -23.44
N HIS A 14 14.96 -14.22 -24.72
CA HIS A 14 13.67 -14.76 -25.16
C HIS A 14 13.57 -16.30 -25.03
N SER A 15 14.68 -16.98 -24.73
CA SER A 15 14.75 -18.45 -24.68
C SER A 15 14.65 -19.04 -23.26
N VAL A 16 14.28 -18.24 -22.26
CA VAL A 16 14.23 -18.69 -20.86
C VAL A 16 13.13 -19.74 -20.66
N THR A 17 13.53 -20.94 -20.26
CA THR A 17 12.61 -22.06 -19.97
C THR A 17 12.32 -22.17 -18.47
N PRO A 18 11.24 -22.85 -18.06
CA PRO A 18 10.96 -23.11 -16.64
C PRO A 18 12.08 -23.85 -15.90
N GLY A 19 12.82 -24.72 -16.60
CA GLY A 19 14.00 -25.38 -16.04
C GLY A 19 15.13 -24.38 -15.78
N HIS A 20 15.35 -23.42 -16.69
CA HIS A 20 16.31 -22.34 -16.47
C HIS A 20 15.90 -21.45 -15.30
N THR A 21 14.61 -21.10 -15.15
CA THR A 21 14.17 -20.27 -14.02
C THR A 21 14.40 -20.92 -12.66
N ALA A 22 14.13 -22.22 -12.52
CA ALA A 22 14.43 -22.93 -11.27
C ALA A 22 15.94 -22.94 -11.00
N ALA A 23 16.76 -23.19 -12.02
CA ALA A 23 18.21 -23.17 -11.88
C ALA A 23 18.79 -21.78 -11.58
N ILE A 24 18.10 -20.70 -11.99
CA ILE A 24 18.41 -19.31 -11.60
C ILE A 24 17.97 -19.06 -10.15
N GLU A 25 16.81 -19.55 -9.73
CA GLU A 25 16.31 -19.45 -8.34
C GLU A 25 17.35 -20.04 -7.37
N ASP A 26 17.83 -21.27 -7.63
CA ASP A 26 18.90 -21.92 -6.85
C ASP A 26 20.21 -21.09 -6.83
N MET A 27 20.54 -20.45 -7.96
CA MET A 27 21.72 -19.59 -8.06
C MET A 27 21.57 -18.32 -7.23
N LEU A 28 20.37 -17.74 -7.18
CA LEU A 28 20.07 -16.55 -6.39
C LEU A 28 20.08 -16.83 -4.88
N GLU A 29 19.74 -18.05 -4.45
CA GLU A 29 19.93 -18.47 -3.05
C GLU A 29 21.41 -18.45 -2.65
N THR A 30 22.29 -18.89 -3.55
CA THR A 30 23.74 -18.92 -3.30
C THR A 30 24.39 -17.55 -3.47
N TYR A 31 23.89 -16.74 -4.41
CA TYR A 31 24.45 -15.42 -4.77
C TYR A 31 23.36 -14.33 -4.79
N PRO A 32 22.88 -13.86 -3.61
CA PRO A 32 21.73 -12.95 -3.53
C PRO A 32 21.92 -11.59 -4.19
N TYR A 33 23.16 -11.13 -4.38
CA TYR A 33 23.47 -9.82 -4.97
C TYR A 33 23.68 -9.87 -6.49
N PHE A 34 23.41 -11.01 -7.15
CA PHE A 34 23.64 -11.15 -8.57
C PHE A 34 22.50 -10.50 -9.39
N GLN A 35 22.66 -9.20 -9.68
CA GLN A 35 21.64 -8.37 -10.34
C GLN A 35 21.15 -8.92 -11.68
N ALA A 36 22.05 -9.39 -12.55
CA ALA A 36 21.66 -9.94 -13.84
C ALA A 36 20.81 -11.22 -13.71
N ALA A 37 21.11 -12.06 -12.72
CA ALA A 37 20.30 -13.24 -12.43
C ALA A 37 18.91 -12.85 -11.92
N HIS A 38 18.78 -11.80 -11.10
CA HIS A 38 17.46 -11.30 -10.68
C HIS A 38 16.62 -10.85 -11.89
N ILE A 39 17.21 -10.15 -12.85
CA ILE A 39 16.50 -9.69 -14.06
C ILE A 39 16.07 -10.89 -14.92
N LEU A 40 16.96 -11.87 -15.14
CA LEU A 40 16.63 -13.08 -15.90
C LEU A 40 15.58 -13.95 -15.20
N TYR A 41 15.66 -14.07 -13.86
CA TYR A 41 14.65 -14.75 -13.07
C TYR A 41 13.29 -14.06 -13.23
N LEU A 42 13.27 -12.73 -13.14
CA LEU A 42 12.08 -11.91 -13.33
C LEU A 42 11.48 -12.09 -14.73
N LYS A 43 12.33 -12.13 -15.77
CA LYS A 43 11.91 -12.40 -17.15
C LYS A 43 11.17 -13.73 -17.25
N GLY A 44 11.79 -14.80 -16.76
CA GLY A 44 11.21 -16.12 -16.86
C GLY A 44 9.93 -16.29 -16.03
N LEU A 45 9.85 -15.65 -14.85
CA LEU A 45 8.61 -15.60 -14.06
C LEU A 45 7.49 -14.85 -14.78
N LYS A 46 7.81 -13.76 -15.49
CA LYS A 46 6.86 -12.99 -16.30
C LYS A 46 6.29 -13.83 -17.43
N ASP A 47 7.17 -14.50 -18.18
CA ASP A 47 6.81 -15.31 -19.33
C ASP A 47 5.96 -16.53 -18.92
N GLN A 48 6.20 -17.07 -17.72
CA GLN A 48 5.40 -18.15 -17.12
C GLN A 48 4.11 -17.67 -16.46
N GLN A 49 3.84 -16.36 -16.44
CA GLN A 49 2.75 -15.74 -15.67
C GLN A 49 2.67 -16.21 -14.22
N SER A 50 3.83 -16.35 -13.58
CA SER A 50 3.93 -16.87 -12.21
C SER A 50 3.50 -15.83 -11.18
N TYR A 51 2.72 -16.25 -10.19
CA TYR A 51 2.33 -15.42 -9.03
C TYR A 51 3.53 -14.96 -8.19
N LYS A 52 4.68 -15.64 -8.30
CA LYS A 52 5.93 -15.23 -7.66
C LYS A 52 6.51 -13.93 -8.25
N TYR A 53 6.11 -13.55 -9.46
CA TYR A 53 6.67 -12.41 -10.20
C TYR A 53 6.67 -11.11 -9.38
N ASN A 54 5.53 -10.75 -8.77
CA ASN A 54 5.42 -9.47 -8.05
C ASN A 54 6.32 -9.40 -6.81
N ASN A 55 6.58 -10.54 -6.15
CA ASN A 55 7.52 -10.60 -5.03
C ASN A 55 8.96 -10.51 -5.54
N ALA A 56 9.29 -11.27 -6.59
CA ALA A 56 10.59 -11.20 -7.24
C ALA A 56 10.90 -9.77 -7.75
N LEU A 57 9.89 -9.05 -8.24
CA LEU A 57 10.03 -7.65 -8.68
C LEU A 57 10.43 -6.71 -7.55
N LYS A 58 9.79 -6.82 -6.39
CA LYS A 58 10.17 -6.02 -5.22
C LYS A 58 11.61 -6.29 -4.81
N THR A 59 12.00 -7.56 -4.84
CA THR A 59 13.36 -8.00 -4.49
C THR A 59 14.37 -7.48 -5.52
N ALA A 60 14.11 -7.66 -6.81
CA ALA A 60 14.95 -7.15 -7.90
C ALA A 60 15.09 -5.62 -7.84
N ALA A 61 14.03 -4.89 -7.54
CA ALA A 61 14.04 -3.43 -7.39
C ALA A 61 14.86 -2.95 -6.17
N ALA A 62 15.00 -3.79 -5.14
CA ALA A 62 15.86 -3.51 -3.99
C ALA A 62 17.34 -3.76 -4.32
N TYR A 63 17.65 -4.79 -5.11
CA TYR A 63 19.02 -5.15 -5.47
C TYR A 63 19.57 -4.42 -6.70
N THR A 64 18.71 -3.88 -7.58
CA THR A 64 19.17 -3.16 -8.78
C THR A 64 19.86 -1.84 -8.42
N ALA A 65 20.96 -1.54 -9.12
CA ALA A 65 21.66 -0.27 -8.98
C ALA A 65 20.93 0.86 -9.75
N ASN A 66 20.34 0.54 -10.90
CA ASN A 66 19.63 1.50 -11.73
C ASN A 66 18.17 1.06 -11.89
N ARG A 67 17.25 1.83 -11.29
CA ARG A 67 15.81 1.54 -11.34
C ARG A 67 15.17 1.92 -12.66
N SER A 68 15.73 2.89 -13.41
CA SER A 68 15.25 3.25 -14.75
C SER A 68 15.41 2.06 -15.70
N VAL A 69 16.60 1.44 -15.72
CA VAL A 69 16.85 0.25 -16.55
C VAL A 69 15.91 -0.91 -16.19
N LEU A 70 15.60 -1.10 -14.90
CA LEU A 70 14.61 -2.10 -14.48
C LEU A 70 13.20 -1.71 -14.94
N PHE A 71 12.84 -0.43 -14.86
CA PHE A 71 11.55 0.08 -15.31
C PHE A 71 11.35 -0.10 -16.81
N ASP A 72 12.35 0.26 -17.61
CA ASP A 72 12.36 0.07 -19.07
C ASP A 72 12.16 -1.42 -19.40
N PHE A 73 12.86 -2.29 -18.68
CA PHE A 73 12.72 -3.73 -18.85
C PHE A 73 11.30 -4.25 -18.56
N ILE A 74 10.67 -3.81 -17.46
CA ILE A 74 9.33 -4.29 -17.10
C ILE A 74 8.23 -3.73 -18.00
N THR A 75 8.39 -2.52 -18.52
CA THR A 75 7.43 -1.83 -19.40
C THR A 75 7.57 -2.22 -20.87
N LEU A 76 8.78 -2.17 -21.42
CA LEU A 76 9.05 -2.44 -22.84
C LEU A 76 9.12 -3.94 -23.16
N ASN A 77 9.24 -4.79 -22.13
CA ASN A 77 9.36 -6.24 -22.27
C ASN A 77 10.56 -6.70 -23.14
N THR A 78 11.51 -5.81 -23.37
CA THR A 78 12.74 -6.05 -24.12
C THR A 78 13.95 -5.75 -23.25
N LEU A 79 15.04 -6.48 -23.48
CA LEU A 79 16.36 -6.22 -22.87
C LEU A 79 17.29 -5.51 -23.85
N ASP A 80 16.76 -5.05 -24.98
CA ASP A 80 17.51 -4.39 -26.03
C ASP A 80 17.76 -2.94 -25.62
N ILE A 81 18.91 -2.73 -24.97
CA ILE A 81 19.39 -1.43 -24.50
C ILE A 81 19.75 -0.51 -25.69
N GLU A 82 19.97 -1.06 -26.90
CA GLU A 82 20.55 -0.32 -28.02
C GLU A 82 19.58 0.59 -28.80
N GLU A 83 18.26 0.42 -28.71
CA GLU A 83 17.31 1.21 -29.53
C GLU A 83 16.62 2.38 -28.80
N ASN A 84 16.80 2.54 -27.49
CA ASN A 84 15.87 3.37 -26.69
C ASN A 84 16.33 4.78 -26.28
N ASP A 85 17.55 5.22 -26.62
CA ASP A 85 18.01 6.61 -26.32
C ASP A 85 17.24 7.71 -27.11
N HIS A 86 16.34 7.30 -28.01
CA HIS A 86 15.51 8.19 -28.82
C HIS A 86 14.05 8.33 -28.36
N GLN A 87 13.52 7.41 -27.53
CA GLN A 87 12.13 7.43 -27.05
C GLN A 87 11.97 8.19 -25.71
N GLU A 88 12.95 8.09 -24.80
CA GLU A 88 12.94 8.82 -23.51
C GLU A 88 12.92 10.34 -23.69
N LYS A 89 13.60 10.88 -24.72
CA LYS A 89 13.71 12.33 -24.94
C LYS A 89 12.39 12.97 -25.39
N GLN A 90 11.48 12.22 -26.02
CA GLN A 90 10.22 12.76 -26.54
C GLN A 90 9.13 12.83 -25.46
N PHE A 91 9.08 11.86 -24.55
CA PHE A 91 8.07 11.85 -23.47
C PHE A 91 8.32 12.93 -22.40
N ILE A 92 9.59 13.24 -22.10
CA ILE A 92 9.94 14.29 -21.12
C ILE A 92 9.68 15.71 -21.70
N THR A 93 9.68 15.86 -23.03
CA THR A 93 9.46 17.16 -23.68
C THR A 93 7.99 17.46 -24.00
N GLU A 94 7.12 16.45 -24.08
CA GLU A 94 5.70 16.61 -24.40
C GLU A 94 4.79 16.70 -23.16
N SER A 95 5.34 16.62 -21.95
CA SER A 95 4.66 17.12 -20.75
C SER A 95 4.63 18.65 -20.78
N GLU A 96 3.79 19.22 -21.63
CA GLU A 96 3.39 20.61 -21.58
C GLU A 96 2.95 20.90 -20.13
N VAL A 97 3.52 21.95 -19.54
CA VAL A 97 3.19 22.41 -18.20
C VAL A 97 1.74 22.92 -18.24
N VAL A 98 0.78 22.02 -18.11
CA VAL A 98 -0.65 22.35 -18.13
C VAL A 98 -1.01 22.96 -16.79
N ASP A 99 -1.57 24.16 -16.85
CA ASP A 99 -2.05 24.91 -15.69
C ASP A 99 -3.06 24.10 -14.84
N PRO A 100 -3.03 24.26 -13.51
CA PRO A 100 -3.73 23.38 -12.54
C PRO A 100 -5.27 23.39 -12.61
N GLU A 101 -5.91 24.22 -13.44
CA GLU A 101 -7.38 24.38 -13.45
C GLU A 101 -8.13 23.30 -14.27
N VAL A 102 -7.46 22.44 -15.03
CA VAL A 102 -8.14 21.49 -15.95
C VAL A 102 -8.33 20.09 -15.35
N ILE A 103 -7.59 19.72 -14.30
CA ILE A 103 -7.56 18.35 -13.75
C ILE A 103 -8.79 18.04 -12.87
N ASP A 104 -9.43 19.06 -12.30
CA ASP A 104 -10.56 18.92 -11.36
C ASP A 104 -11.85 18.37 -11.98
N LYS A 105 -11.98 18.30 -13.31
CA LYS A 105 -13.21 17.84 -13.97
C LYS A 105 -13.28 16.33 -14.24
N VAL A 106 -12.17 15.60 -14.17
CA VAL A 106 -12.14 14.17 -14.54
C VAL A 106 -12.31 13.25 -13.32
N VAL A 107 -11.97 13.73 -12.11
CA VAL A 107 -11.93 12.90 -10.89
C VAL A 107 -13.30 12.75 -10.22
N THR A 108 -14.27 13.61 -10.51
CA THR A 108 -15.54 13.71 -9.79
C THR A 108 -16.58 12.64 -10.18
N ALA A 109 -16.31 11.80 -11.18
CA ALA A 109 -17.30 10.87 -11.73
C ALA A 109 -17.26 9.43 -11.17
N LYS A 110 -16.36 9.07 -10.24
CA LYS A 110 -16.12 7.65 -9.91
C LYS A 110 -16.18 7.26 -8.42
N LYS A 111 -16.87 8.04 -7.59
CA LYS A 111 -16.92 7.83 -6.12
C LYS A 111 -18.31 7.49 -5.56
N GLU A 112 -19.06 6.60 -6.19
CA GLU A 112 -20.36 6.16 -5.66
C GLU A 112 -20.59 4.68 -5.99
N LEU A 113 -20.13 3.76 -5.10
CA LEU A 113 -20.88 2.60 -4.58
C LEU A 113 -19.92 1.61 -3.89
N ARG A 114 -20.01 1.52 -2.56
CA ARG A 114 -19.58 0.35 -1.79
C ARG A 114 -20.72 -0.01 -0.84
N GLN A 115 -21.19 -1.27 -0.91
CA GLN A 115 -21.16 -2.25 0.20
C GLN A 115 -22.34 -3.25 0.23
N LYS A 116 -22.02 -4.55 0.00
CA LYS A 116 -22.65 -5.84 0.41
C LYS A 116 -22.28 -6.85 -0.69
N VAL A 117 -21.62 -7.98 -0.51
CA VAL A 117 -21.86 -9.13 0.39
C VAL A 117 -20.51 -9.90 0.47
N ILE A 118 -20.13 -10.32 1.68
CA ILE A 118 -18.86 -10.99 1.98
C ILE A 118 -19.19 -12.47 2.14
N GLU A 119 -18.67 -13.32 1.24
CA GLU A 119 -18.35 -14.76 1.39
C GLU A 119 -18.49 -15.53 0.06
N GLU A 120 -19.40 -15.15 -0.84
CA GLU A 120 -19.46 -15.69 -2.22
C GLU A 120 -18.58 -14.90 -3.21
N SER A 121 -18.07 -13.74 -2.78
CA SER A 121 -17.34 -12.76 -3.59
C SER A 121 -15.84 -13.05 -3.75
N VAL A 122 -15.26 -14.01 -3.03
CA VAL A 122 -13.80 -14.22 -3.05
C VAL A 122 -13.32 -14.82 -4.38
N LYS A 123 -14.06 -15.79 -4.93
CA LYS A 123 -13.70 -16.42 -6.23
C LYS A 123 -13.91 -15.46 -7.41
N THR A 124 -15.01 -14.69 -7.39
CA THR A 124 -15.31 -13.70 -8.43
C THR A 124 -14.39 -12.48 -8.33
N ALA A 125 -13.99 -12.08 -7.11
CA ALA A 125 -13.04 -10.98 -6.91
C ALA A 125 -11.61 -11.37 -7.28
N GLU A 126 -11.15 -12.59 -7.02
CA GLU A 126 -9.82 -13.05 -7.43
C GLU A 126 -9.63 -13.00 -8.95
N GLU A 127 -10.65 -13.43 -9.70
CA GLU A 127 -10.63 -13.40 -11.16
C GLU A 127 -10.81 -11.97 -11.71
N GLN A 128 -11.64 -11.13 -11.07
CA GLN A 128 -11.80 -9.72 -11.44
C GLN A 128 -10.60 -8.83 -11.06
N LEU A 129 -9.84 -9.19 -10.02
CA LEU A 129 -8.66 -8.47 -9.54
C LEU A 129 -7.35 -9.07 -10.08
N GLU A 130 -7.43 -10.08 -10.94
CA GLU A 130 -6.29 -10.78 -11.56
C GLU A 130 -5.23 -11.22 -10.54
N ILE A 131 -5.67 -11.67 -9.36
CA ILE A 131 -4.77 -12.01 -8.25
C ILE A 131 -3.88 -13.17 -8.65
N GLY A 132 -2.56 -12.96 -8.58
CA GLY A 132 -1.56 -13.96 -8.95
C GLY A 132 -1.03 -13.85 -10.38
N LYS A 133 -1.57 -12.96 -11.21
CA LYS A 133 -0.90 -12.61 -12.48
C LYS A 133 0.21 -11.57 -12.25
N PRO A 134 1.25 -11.54 -13.11
CA PRO A 134 2.20 -10.44 -13.15
C PRO A 134 1.49 -9.09 -13.31
N LEU A 135 1.90 -8.08 -12.52
CA LEU A 135 1.41 -6.72 -12.70
C LEU A 135 1.85 -6.18 -14.08
N VAL A 136 0.92 -5.52 -14.76
CA VAL A 136 1.18 -4.79 -15.99
C VAL A 136 1.57 -3.36 -15.62
N PHE A 137 2.63 -2.85 -16.25
CA PHE A 137 3.13 -1.50 -16.06
C PHE A 137 3.10 -0.78 -17.39
N ASP A 138 2.62 0.45 -17.39
CA ASP A 138 2.67 1.33 -18.56
C ASP A 138 3.74 2.41 -18.40
N VAL A 139 4.27 2.90 -19.53
CA VAL A 139 5.27 3.99 -19.56
C VAL A 139 4.65 5.29 -19.03
N SER A 140 3.33 5.47 -19.18
CA SER A 140 2.59 6.62 -18.66
C SER A 140 2.60 6.74 -17.12
N GLU A 141 3.02 5.69 -16.41
CA GLU A 141 3.15 5.70 -14.94
C GLU A 141 4.44 6.37 -14.45
N MET A 142 5.34 6.78 -15.36
CA MET A 142 6.55 7.54 -15.03
C MET A 142 6.19 8.97 -14.60
N HIS A 143 5.82 9.13 -13.34
CA HIS A 143 5.59 10.44 -12.76
C HIS A 143 6.87 11.01 -12.16
N SER A 144 7.07 12.31 -12.33
CA SER A 144 8.18 13.01 -11.67
C SER A 144 7.95 13.07 -10.15
N PHE A 145 9.02 13.18 -9.36
CA PHE A 145 8.89 13.35 -7.90
C PHE A 145 8.00 14.55 -7.53
N TYR A 146 8.07 15.62 -8.33
CA TYR A 146 7.23 16.80 -8.15
C TYR A 146 5.75 16.51 -8.36
N GLU A 147 5.40 15.72 -9.38
CA GLU A 147 4.03 15.29 -9.64
C GLU A 147 3.48 14.38 -8.52
N TRP A 148 4.30 13.47 -7.99
CA TRP A 148 3.96 12.70 -6.78
C TRP A 148 3.71 13.62 -5.57
N LEU A 149 4.50 14.68 -5.43
CA LEU A 149 4.33 15.66 -4.35
C LEU A 149 3.02 16.45 -4.52
N GLN A 150 2.62 16.76 -5.76
CA GLN A 150 1.33 17.38 -6.05
C GLN A 150 0.15 16.46 -5.73
N LEU A 151 0.23 15.19 -6.12
CA LEU A 151 -0.81 14.19 -5.80
C LEU A 151 -0.99 13.98 -4.29
N THR A 152 0.08 14.14 -3.52
CA THR A 152 0.05 14.04 -2.04
C THR A 152 -0.30 15.35 -1.35
N SER A 153 -0.29 16.48 -2.06
CA SER A 153 -0.66 17.77 -1.49
C SER A 153 -2.17 17.79 -1.21
N ALA A 154 -2.51 17.63 0.06
CA ALA A 154 -3.90 17.73 0.50
C ALA A 154 -4.39 19.17 0.31
N THR A 155 -5.55 19.34 -0.31
CA THR A 155 -6.20 20.65 -0.38
C THR A 155 -6.56 21.11 1.04
N PRO A 156 -6.22 22.36 1.41
CA PRO A 156 -6.61 22.90 2.71
C PRO A 156 -8.13 22.87 2.83
N ILE A 157 -8.64 22.37 3.96
CA ILE A 157 -10.09 22.39 4.22
C ILE A 157 -10.52 23.85 4.36
N VAL A 158 -11.20 24.37 3.34
CA VAL A 158 -11.93 25.65 3.43
C VAL A 158 -13.14 25.40 4.33
N ARG A 159 -12.98 25.68 5.62
CA ARG A 159 -14.12 25.77 6.54
C ARG A 159 -14.85 27.06 6.20
N GLU A 160 -15.86 26.99 5.34
CA GLU A 160 -16.85 28.05 5.32
C GLU A 160 -17.51 28.09 6.70
N GLU A 161 -17.34 29.21 7.40
CA GLU A 161 -18.12 29.50 8.60
C GLU A 161 -19.59 29.69 8.18
N ALA A 162 -20.29 28.58 7.96
CA ALA A 162 -21.75 28.62 7.95
C ALA A 162 -22.19 29.07 9.36
N PRO A 163 -22.95 30.17 9.49
CA PRO A 163 -23.54 30.52 10.78
C PRO A 163 -24.34 29.32 11.28
N PRO A 164 -24.33 29.02 12.59
CA PRO A 164 -24.98 27.83 13.10
C PRO A 164 -26.47 27.89 12.77
N THR A 165 -26.91 27.01 11.86
CA THR A 165 -28.32 26.66 11.71
C THR A 165 -28.69 25.91 12.97
N ILE A 166 -29.18 26.65 13.96
CA ILE A 166 -29.75 26.12 15.19
C ILE A 166 -31.05 25.42 14.78
N GLU A 167 -31.01 24.10 14.66
CA GLU A 167 -32.21 23.30 14.86
C GLU A 167 -32.66 23.52 16.30
N SER A 168 -33.89 24.00 16.46
CA SER A 168 -34.56 24.30 17.71
C SER A 168 -34.48 23.12 18.67
N THR A 169 -33.53 23.17 19.61
CA THR A 169 -33.52 22.27 20.76
C THR A 169 -34.29 22.94 21.88
N GLU A 170 -35.62 22.86 21.80
CA GLU A 170 -36.50 23.20 22.93
C GLU A 170 -35.97 22.52 24.20
N GLY A 171 -35.73 23.32 25.25
CA GLY A 171 -35.19 22.87 26.53
C GLY A 171 -33.68 23.09 26.74
N ARG A 172 -32.92 23.58 25.75
CA ARG A 172 -31.51 23.97 25.96
C ARG A 172 -31.38 25.13 26.94
N ASP A 173 -32.26 26.13 26.84
CA ASP A 173 -32.26 27.31 27.71
C ASP A 173 -32.65 26.99 29.15
N GLU A 174 -33.54 26.02 29.35
CA GLU A 174 -33.91 25.54 30.68
C GLU A 174 -32.75 24.79 31.35
N LYS A 175 -32.02 23.98 30.57
CA LYS A 175 -30.80 23.31 31.04
C LYS A 175 -29.71 24.31 31.42
N PHE A 176 -29.55 25.40 30.66
CA PHE A 176 -28.60 26.46 31.02
C PHE A 176 -29.01 27.22 32.28
N LYS A 177 -30.30 27.49 32.48
CA LYS A 177 -30.78 28.09 33.74
C LYS A 177 -30.48 27.21 34.94
N MET A 178 -30.64 25.89 34.81
CA MET A 178 -30.34 24.93 35.87
C MET A 178 -28.83 24.85 36.19
N ILE A 179 -27.98 24.99 35.16
CA ILE A 179 -26.52 25.08 35.32
C ILE A 179 -26.13 26.37 36.05
N ASP A 180 -26.70 27.50 35.68
CA ASP A 180 -26.43 28.79 36.34
C ASP A 180 -26.88 28.80 37.80
N GLU A 181 -28.04 28.21 38.09
CA GLU A 181 -28.53 28.03 39.46
C GLU A 181 -27.60 27.12 40.28
N PHE A 182 -27.09 26.04 39.68
CA PHE A 182 -26.12 25.16 40.30
C PHE A 182 -24.79 25.86 40.61
N ILE A 183 -24.26 26.65 39.67
CA ILE A 183 -23.02 27.42 39.86
C ILE A 183 -23.19 28.50 40.92
N ARG A 184 -24.38 29.13 41.03
CA ARG A 184 -24.67 30.12 42.08
C ARG A 184 -24.74 29.49 43.46
N ASN A 185 -25.36 28.31 43.58
CA ASN A 185 -25.64 27.70 44.88
C ASN A 185 -24.48 26.85 45.44
N LYS A 186 -23.42 26.57 44.65
CA LYS A 186 -22.21 25.80 45.03
C LYS A 186 -22.44 24.79 46.17
N PRO A 187 -23.32 23.80 45.98
CA PRO A 187 -23.70 22.89 47.06
C PRO A 187 -22.48 22.08 47.51
N LYS A 188 -22.20 22.10 48.82
CA LYS A 188 -21.11 21.31 49.40
C LYS A 188 -21.61 19.88 49.65
N LEU A 189 -21.01 18.89 48.98
CA LEU A 189 -21.22 17.49 49.28
C LEU A 189 -20.46 17.14 50.57
N LYS A 190 -21.17 16.60 51.57
CA LYS A 190 -20.49 15.97 52.71
C LYS A 190 -19.92 14.62 52.24
N PRO A 191 -18.66 14.29 52.54
CA PRO A 191 -18.13 12.98 52.22
C PRO A 191 -18.95 11.89 52.93
N PRO A 192 -19.20 10.74 52.28
CA PRO A 192 -19.77 9.58 52.96
C PRO A 192 -18.87 9.21 54.12
N VAL A 193 -19.47 9.00 55.31
CA VAL A 193 -18.74 8.70 56.54
C VAL A 193 -18.16 7.28 56.53
N GLU A 194 -18.61 6.43 55.60
CA GLU A 194 -18.12 5.06 55.47
C GLU A 194 -17.35 4.91 54.15
N MET A 195 -16.04 4.92 54.28
CA MET A 195 -15.12 4.42 53.27
C MET A 195 -15.28 2.89 53.31
N GLY A 196 -16.16 2.35 52.46
CA GLY A 196 -16.26 0.91 52.26
C GLY A 196 -14.88 0.34 51.97
N ASP A 197 -14.53 -0.74 52.67
CA ASP A 197 -13.17 -1.31 52.72
C ASP A 197 -12.48 -1.27 51.37
N ALA A 198 -11.34 -0.59 51.31
CA ALA A 198 -10.47 -0.61 50.15
C ALA A 198 -9.91 -2.03 50.01
N ALA A 199 -10.61 -2.87 49.23
CA ALA A 199 -10.13 -4.19 48.90
C ALA A 199 -8.81 -4.06 48.13
N ASP A 200 -7.75 -4.63 48.71
CA ASP A 200 -6.43 -4.67 48.09
C ASP A 200 -6.42 -5.76 47.01
N PHE A 201 -6.43 -5.35 45.74
CA PHE A 201 -6.37 -6.25 44.58
C PHE A 201 -4.94 -6.65 44.20
N SER A 202 -3.91 -6.19 44.93
CA SER A 202 -2.52 -6.50 44.61
C SER A 202 -2.18 -7.99 44.76
N VAL A 203 -2.95 -8.71 45.57
CA VAL A 203 -2.76 -10.14 45.83
C VAL A 203 -2.97 -11.01 44.58
N GLU A 204 -3.88 -10.60 43.68
CA GLU A 204 -4.19 -11.30 42.42
C GLU A 204 -3.00 -11.32 41.44
N SER A 205 -2.04 -10.40 41.60
CA SER A 205 -0.83 -10.34 40.77
C SER A 205 0.26 -11.34 41.18
N THR A 206 0.18 -11.87 42.41
CA THR A 206 1.19 -12.80 42.95
C THR A 206 0.86 -14.26 42.70
N THR A 207 -0.36 -14.57 42.23
CA THR A 207 -0.79 -15.92 41.91
C THR A 207 -0.47 -16.26 40.46
N GLU A 208 0.27 -17.34 40.23
CA GLU A 208 0.59 -17.81 38.88
C GLU A 208 -0.67 -18.39 38.19
N ASN A 209 -0.92 -18.00 36.94
CA ASN A 209 -2.10 -18.43 36.18
C ASN A 209 -1.89 -19.86 35.63
N GLU A 210 -2.44 -20.87 36.31
CA GLU A 210 -2.38 -22.29 35.91
C GLU A 210 -3.11 -22.60 34.58
N SER A 211 -3.83 -21.65 34.01
CA SER A 211 -4.55 -21.79 32.73
C SER A 211 -3.64 -21.91 31.49
N LEU A 212 -2.32 -21.70 31.63
CA LEU A 212 -1.36 -21.77 30.51
C LEU A 212 -0.72 -23.16 30.31
N MET A 213 -1.02 -24.15 31.15
CA MET A 213 -0.57 -25.53 30.94
C MET A 213 -1.65 -26.34 30.22
N THR A 214 -1.56 -26.47 28.89
CA THR A 214 -2.34 -27.46 28.15
C THR A 214 -1.56 -28.77 28.03
N GLU A 215 -2.21 -29.89 28.34
CA GLU A 215 -1.69 -31.26 28.20
C GLU A 215 -1.18 -31.53 26.77
N THR A 216 0.03 -32.07 26.64
CA THR A 216 0.56 -32.58 25.36
C THR A 216 0.19 -34.06 25.22
N LEU A 217 -0.52 -34.40 24.15
CA LEU A 217 -0.81 -35.78 23.71
C LEU A 217 -0.04 -36.10 22.42
#